data_AF-A0A1Q1NPC3-F1
#
_entry.id   AF-A0A1Q1NPC3-F1
#
_cell.length_a   1.000
_cell.length_b   1.000
_cell.length_c   1.000
_cell.angle_alpha   90.00
_cell.angle_beta   90.00
_cell.angle_gamma   90.00
#
_symmetry.space_group_name_H-M   'P 1'
#
loop_
_entity.id
_entity.type
_entity.pdbx_description
1 polymer ?
#
loop_
_entity_poly.entity_id
_entity_poly.type
_entity_poly.pdbx_seq_one_letter_code
_entity_poly.pdbx_strand_id
1 'polypeptide(L)'
;MAKLVFISFVLACFYFIGIYCDADLDTKGFFKIRKNAVFQYRLAKVEIEQIIFQKVHAAMRKATEYEQKTCVDDVKMKSLLESGRVLDKTVGKILPAIEEVTAALTKGDNSKLMEFNNKWDYEQFKKEAADEFQTKSKGLANAVQQKLDKCTN
;
A
#
# COMPACT_ATOMS: atom_id res chain seq x y z
N MET A 1 18.50 -13.49 -5.16
CA MET A 1 17.37 -14.40 -5.45
C MET A 1 16.24 -14.34 -4.42
N ALA A 2 16.47 -14.00 -3.14
CA ALA A 2 15.39 -13.81 -2.14
C ALA A 2 14.40 -12.65 -2.43
N LYS A 3 14.84 -11.61 -3.17
CA LYS A 3 14.01 -10.42 -3.50
C LYS A 3 12.86 -10.70 -4.48
N LEU A 4 12.95 -11.74 -5.31
CA LEU A 4 11.93 -12.11 -6.29
C LEU A 4 10.83 -13.02 -5.70
N VAL A 5 11.17 -13.80 -4.67
CA VAL A 5 10.28 -14.79 -4.05
C VAL A 5 9.22 -14.12 -3.16
N PHE A 6 9.56 -13.01 -2.50
CA PHE A 6 8.61 -12.31 -1.63
C PHE A 6 7.53 -11.54 -2.42
N ILE A 7 7.92 -10.89 -3.52
CA ILE A 7 6.98 -10.16 -4.40
C ILE A 7 5.99 -11.13 -5.06
N SER A 8 6.44 -12.33 -5.43
CA SER A 8 5.58 -13.36 -6.03
C SER A 8 4.64 -14.02 -5.01
N PHE A 9 5.05 -14.17 -3.74
CA PHE A 9 4.17 -14.68 -2.68
C PHE A 9 3.08 -13.67 -2.30
N VAL A 10 3.42 -12.37 -2.25
CA VAL A 10 2.45 -11.29 -2.01
C VAL A 10 1.44 -11.23 -3.15
N LEU A 11 1.89 -11.20 -4.41
CA LEU A 11 1.01 -11.28 -5.59
C LEU A 11 0.10 -12.51 -5.53
N ALA A 12 0.63 -13.70 -5.17
CA ALA A 12 -0.19 -14.89 -5.00
C ALA A 12 -1.29 -14.70 -3.93
N CYS A 13 -0.99 -14.08 -2.78
CA CYS A 13 -2.01 -13.73 -1.79
C CYS A 13 -3.03 -12.68 -2.31
N PHE A 14 -2.64 -11.77 -3.20
CA PHE A 14 -3.54 -10.84 -3.90
C PHE A 14 -4.47 -11.58 -4.88
N TYR A 15 -3.97 -12.59 -5.60
CA TYR A 15 -4.73 -13.33 -6.61
C TYR A 15 -5.63 -14.44 -6.04
N PHE A 16 -5.22 -15.15 -4.98
CA PHE A 16 -5.94 -16.33 -4.49
C PHE A 16 -7.16 -16.05 -3.58
N ILE A 17 -7.36 -14.81 -3.11
CA ILE A 17 -8.50 -14.49 -2.20
C ILE A 17 -9.81 -14.16 -2.98
N GLY A 18 -9.85 -14.36 -4.30
CA GLY A 18 -10.90 -13.78 -5.17
C GLY A 18 -11.62 -14.71 -6.16
N ILE A 19 -11.81 -16.01 -5.87
CA ILE A 19 -12.71 -16.85 -6.71
C ILE A 19 -14.04 -17.05 -5.99
N TYR A 20 -14.85 -15.99 -5.91
CA TYR A 20 -16.28 -16.12 -5.63
C TYR A 20 -17.03 -15.09 -6.48
N CYS A 21 -17.29 -15.46 -7.74
CA CYS A 21 -18.33 -14.84 -8.54
C CYS A 21 -19.67 -15.23 -7.94
N ASP A 22 -20.35 -14.30 -7.27
CA ASP A 22 -21.80 -14.24 -7.28
C ASP A 22 -22.18 -12.77 -7.38
N ALA A 23 -22.93 -12.46 -8.42
CA ALA A 23 -23.17 -11.13 -8.97
C ALA A 23 -24.18 -10.28 -8.15
N ASP A 24 -24.34 -10.57 -6.87
CA ASP A 24 -25.00 -9.72 -5.89
C ASP A 24 -24.04 -9.57 -4.70
N LEU A 25 -23.31 -8.45 -4.64
CA LEU A 25 -22.54 -8.07 -3.46
C LEU A 25 -23.53 -7.64 -2.37
N ASP A 26 -24.13 -8.65 -1.73
CA ASP A 26 -24.85 -8.51 -0.48
C ASP A 26 -23.92 -7.92 0.61
N THR A 27 -24.50 -7.55 1.74
CA THR A 27 -23.76 -7.03 2.89
C THR A 27 -22.58 -7.93 3.29
N LYS A 28 -22.68 -9.25 3.12
CA LYS A 28 -21.60 -10.20 3.45
C LYS A 28 -20.45 -10.11 2.44
N GLY A 29 -20.75 -9.98 1.15
CA GLY A 29 -19.77 -9.76 0.08
C GLY A 29 -18.97 -8.47 0.31
N PHE A 30 -19.65 -7.38 0.64
CA PHE A 30 -19.00 -6.11 0.99
C PHE A 30 -18.03 -6.25 2.17
N PHE A 31 -18.41 -6.93 3.24
CA PHE A 31 -17.50 -7.10 4.38
C PHE A 31 -16.26 -7.96 4.06
N LYS A 32 -16.34 -8.87 3.08
CA LYS A 32 -15.16 -9.57 2.56
C LYS A 32 -14.24 -8.62 1.79
N ILE A 33 -14.80 -7.78 0.91
CA ILE A 33 -14.05 -6.72 0.20
C ILE A 33 -13.33 -5.82 1.20
N ARG A 34 -14.04 -5.32 2.22
CA ARG A 34 -13.46 -4.50 3.30
C ARG A 34 -12.25 -5.18 3.96
N LYS A 35 -12.40 -6.45 4.38
CA LYS A 35 -11.31 -7.19 5.03
C LYS A 35 -10.11 -7.33 4.10
N ASN A 36 -10.35 -7.65 2.83
CA ASN A 36 -9.28 -7.81 1.85
C ASN A 36 -8.56 -6.46 1.60
N ALA A 37 -9.29 -5.38 1.34
CA ALA A 37 -8.71 -4.07 1.09
C ALA A 37 -7.84 -3.58 2.27
N VAL A 38 -8.33 -3.73 3.50
CA VAL A 38 -7.57 -3.40 4.72
C VAL A 38 -6.31 -4.27 4.85
N PHE A 39 -6.42 -5.56 4.56
CA PHE A 39 -5.28 -6.47 4.59
C PHE A 39 -4.23 -6.06 3.56
N GLN A 40 -4.62 -5.82 2.31
CA GLN A 40 -3.71 -5.40 1.24
C GLN A 40 -3.02 -4.07 1.54
N TYR A 41 -3.75 -3.08 2.07
CA TYR A 41 -3.16 -1.83 2.51
C TYR A 41 -2.08 -2.03 3.58
N ARG A 42 -2.35 -2.87 4.59
CA ARG A 42 -1.36 -3.16 5.65
C ARG A 42 -0.14 -3.89 5.12
N LEU A 43 -0.33 -4.85 4.22
CA LEU A 43 0.75 -5.61 3.60
C LEU A 43 1.66 -4.67 2.78
N ALA A 44 1.06 -3.85 1.91
CA ALA A 44 1.76 -2.87 1.11
C ALA A 44 2.51 -1.84 1.98
N LYS A 45 1.90 -1.42 3.11
CA LYS A 45 2.55 -0.53 4.07
C LYS A 45 3.83 -1.14 4.64
N VAL A 46 3.75 -2.37 5.12
CA VAL A 46 4.92 -3.08 5.66
C VAL A 46 6.01 -3.21 4.58
N GLU A 47 5.63 -3.57 3.35
CA GLU A 47 6.55 -3.75 2.24
C GLU A 47 7.32 -2.45 1.92
N ILE A 48 6.61 -1.33 1.74
CA ILE A 48 7.24 -0.06 1.37
C ILE A 48 8.10 0.52 2.51
N GLU A 49 7.65 0.39 3.76
CA GLU A 49 8.40 0.85 4.93
C GLU A 49 9.65 0.01 5.18
N GLN A 50 9.59 -1.31 4.94
CA GLN A 50 10.76 -2.19 5.05
C GLN A 50 11.84 -1.83 4.02
N ILE A 51 11.45 -1.50 2.79
CA ILE A 51 12.39 -1.04 1.75
C ILE A 51 13.12 0.23 2.20
N ILE A 52 12.38 1.21 2.74
CA ILE A 52 12.95 2.46 3.26
C ILE A 52 13.91 2.15 4.41
N PHE A 53 13.48 1.35 5.39
CA PHE A 53 14.28 1.01 6.55
C PHE A 53 15.60 0.34 6.18
N GLN A 54 15.59 -0.62 5.26
CA GLN A 54 16.81 -1.30 4.81
C GLN A 54 17.81 -0.32 4.18
N LYS A 55 17.33 0.61 3.36
CA LYS A 55 18.16 1.63 2.70
C LYS A 55 18.74 2.62 3.71
N VAL A 56 17.88 3.14 4.59
CA VAL A 56 18.27 4.07 5.65
C VAL A 56 19.32 3.43 6.56
N HIS A 57 19.10 2.19 7.00
CA HIS A 57 20.05 1.49 7.86
C HIS A 57 21.41 1.27 7.18
N ALA A 58 21.43 0.97 5.88
CA ALA A 58 22.68 0.86 5.12
C ALA A 58 23.42 2.20 5.01
N ALA A 59 22.70 3.31 4.78
CA ALA A 59 23.26 4.65 4.73
C ALA A 59 23.76 5.12 6.12
N MET A 60 23.00 4.84 7.17
CA MET A 60 23.36 5.20 8.54
C MET A 60 24.66 4.52 9.00
N ARG A 61 24.96 3.31 8.50
CA ARG A 61 26.26 2.64 8.74
C ARG A 61 27.44 3.31 8.04
N LYS A 62 27.19 4.07 6.97
CA LYS A 62 28.23 4.82 6.24
C LYS A 62 28.43 6.23 6.79
N ALA A 63 27.39 6.84 7.35
CA ALA A 63 27.45 8.17 7.95
C ALA A 63 28.34 8.16 9.21
N THR A 64 29.48 8.84 9.16
CA THR A 64 30.43 8.93 10.29
C THR A 64 30.18 10.18 11.14
N GLU A 65 29.84 11.29 10.49
CA GLU A 65 29.66 12.60 11.12
C GLU A 65 28.23 12.82 11.61
N TYR A 66 28.06 13.78 12.52
CA TYR A 66 26.74 14.09 13.08
C TYR A 66 25.80 14.64 12.00
N GLU A 67 26.26 15.58 11.17
CA GLU A 67 25.45 16.18 10.10
C GLU A 67 24.95 15.14 9.08
N GLN A 68 25.79 14.16 8.74
CA GLN A 68 25.44 13.08 7.83
C GLN A 68 24.33 12.19 8.43
N LYS A 69 24.42 11.86 9.73
CA LYS A 69 23.39 11.06 10.42
C LYS A 69 22.07 11.82 10.50
N THR A 70 22.11 13.12 10.82
CA THR A 70 20.93 13.98 10.81
C THR A 70 20.29 14.06 9.42
N CYS A 71 21.10 14.17 8.37
CA CYS A 71 20.61 14.13 6.98
C CYS A 71 19.90 12.80 6.67
N VAL A 72 20.50 11.66 7.04
CA VAL A 72 19.88 10.34 6.85
C VAL A 72 18.55 10.20 7.60
N ASP A 73 18.46 10.69 8.83
CA ASP A 73 17.22 10.68 9.62
C ASP A 73 16.12 11.58 9.03
N ASP A 74 16.48 12.76 8.49
CA ASP A 74 15.53 13.62 7.76
C ASP A 74 15.00 12.93 6.49
N VAL A 75 15.89 12.30 5.71
CA VAL A 75 15.50 11.52 4.53
C VAL A 75 14.58 10.37 4.92
N LYS A 76 14.85 9.65 6.01
CA LYS A 76 13.96 8.61 6.53
C LYS A 76 12.56 9.16 6.80
N MET A 77 12.43 10.24 7.55
CA MET A 77 11.14 10.83 7.91
C MET A 77 10.35 11.28 6.68
N LYS A 78 10.99 11.98 5.75
CA LYS A 78 10.36 12.41 4.49
C LYS A 78 9.92 11.23 3.62
N SER A 79 10.73 10.17 3.58
CA SER A 79 10.44 8.96 2.80
C SER A 79 9.23 8.20 3.36
N LEU A 80 9.05 8.18 4.69
CA LEU A 80 7.86 7.59 5.33
C LEU A 80 6.59 8.39 5.04
N LEU A 81 6.69 9.72 4.93
CA LEU A 81 5.55 10.55 4.49
C LEU A 81 5.23 10.32 3.01
N GLU A 82 6.25 10.22 2.16
CA GLU A 82 6.09 9.90 0.74
C GLU A 82 5.51 8.49 0.52
N SER A 83 5.89 7.50 1.34
CA SER A 83 5.32 6.15 1.26
C SER A 83 3.84 6.13 1.62
N GLY A 84 3.42 6.89 2.63
CA GLY A 84 1.99 7.08 2.94
C GLY A 84 1.20 7.55 1.72
N ARG A 85 1.71 8.58 1.02
CA ARG A 85 1.08 9.09 -0.22
C ARG A 85 1.03 8.06 -1.35
N VAL A 86 2.03 7.19 -1.45
CA VAL A 86 2.01 6.09 -2.42
C VAL A 86 0.88 5.12 -2.10
N LEU A 87 0.73 4.71 -0.83
CA LEU A 87 -0.34 3.83 -0.37
C LEU A 87 -1.72 4.45 -0.64
N ASP A 88 -1.94 5.70 -0.23
CA ASP A 88 -3.22 6.41 -0.38
C ASP A 88 -3.65 6.55 -1.85
N LYS A 89 -2.69 6.70 -2.76
CA LYS A 89 -2.95 6.84 -4.20
C LYS A 89 -3.12 5.51 -4.92
N THR A 90 -2.86 4.37 -4.26
CA THR A 90 -2.86 3.04 -4.88
C THR A 90 -3.79 2.09 -4.12
N VAL A 91 -3.26 1.12 -3.38
CA VAL A 91 -4.03 0.11 -2.64
C VAL A 91 -4.94 0.72 -1.56
N GLY A 92 -4.60 1.89 -1.02
CA GLY A 92 -5.39 2.63 -0.03
C GLY A 92 -6.52 3.45 -0.62
N LYS A 93 -6.54 3.68 -1.94
CA LYS A 93 -7.46 4.59 -2.62
C LYS A 93 -8.94 4.24 -2.41
N ILE A 94 -9.24 2.94 -2.23
CA ILE A 94 -10.60 2.45 -2.03
C ILE A 94 -11.09 2.56 -0.57
N LEU A 95 -10.19 2.72 0.40
CA LEU A 95 -10.53 2.67 1.83
C LEU A 95 -11.57 3.73 2.25
N PRO A 96 -11.50 5.01 1.80
CA PRO A 96 -12.52 5.99 2.16
C PRO A 96 -13.93 5.58 1.71
N ALA A 97 -14.05 5.03 0.49
CA ALA A 97 -15.34 4.56 -0.01
C ALA A 97 -15.86 3.37 0.81
N ILE A 98 -14.98 2.47 1.25
CA ILE A 98 -15.33 1.36 2.15
C ILE A 98 -15.80 1.87 3.53
N GLU A 99 -15.17 2.92 4.06
CA GLU A 99 -15.58 3.54 5.33
C GLU A 99 -16.96 4.19 5.23
N GLU A 100 -17.24 4.90 4.14
CA GLU A 100 -18.55 5.49 3.87
C GLU A 100 -19.66 4.44 3.83
N VAL A 101 -19.46 3.34 3.10
CA VAL A 101 -20.43 2.24 3.03
C VAL A 101 -20.60 1.57 4.39
N THR A 102 -19.52 1.35 5.14
CA THR A 102 -19.59 0.76 6.48
C THR A 102 -20.42 1.62 7.45
N ALA A 103 -20.23 2.94 7.40
CA ALA A 103 -20.98 3.88 8.21
C ALA A 103 -22.47 3.92 7.85
N ALA A 104 -22.81 3.86 6.55
CA ALA A 104 -24.19 3.81 6.06
C ALA A 104 -24.89 2.50 6.46
N LEU A 105 -24.24 1.35 6.27
CA LEU A 105 -24.78 0.05 6.65
C LEU A 105 -25.06 -0.07 8.15
N THR A 106 -24.24 0.55 9.00
CA THR A 106 -24.46 0.60 10.45
C THR A 106 -25.74 1.35 10.82
N LYS A 107 -26.21 2.26 9.96
CA LYS A 107 -27.47 3.01 10.10
C LYS A 107 -28.65 2.36 9.36
N GLY A 108 -28.45 1.18 8.76
CA GLY A 108 -29.47 0.49 7.97
C GLY A 108 -29.67 1.06 6.55
N ASP A 109 -28.76 1.91 6.07
CA ASP A 109 -28.82 2.51 4.74
C ASP A 109 -28.00 1.69 3.73
N ASN A 110 -28.71 1.05 2.79
CA ASN A 110 -28.11 0.25 1.73
C ASN A 110 -27.78 1.05 0.45
N SER A 111 -28.17 2.32 0.36
CA SER A 111 -27.96 3.14 -0.86
C SER A 111 -26.47 3.26 -1.22
N LYS A 112 -25.60 3.40 -0.20
CA LYS A 112 -24.15 3.49 -0.38
C LYS A 112 -23.52 2.19 -0.85
N LEU A 113 -24.06 1.04 -0.46
CA LEU A 113 -23.59 -0.25 -0.97
C LEU A 113 -23.87 -0.37 -2.47
N MET A 114 -25.05 0.07 -2.92
CA MET A 114 -25.38 0.09 -4.36
C MET A 114 -24.49 1.06 -5.14
N GLU A 115 -24.28 2.28 -4.63
CA GLU A 115 -23.35 3.25 -5.23
C GLU A 115 -21.92 2.70 -5.34
N PHE A 116 -21.45 2.01 -4.30
CA PHE A 116 -20.14 1.39 -4.28
C PHE A 116 -20.01 0.30 -5.35
N ASN A 117 -20.97 -0.63 -5.41
CA ASN A 117 -20.96 -1.72 -6.38
C ASN A 117 -21.04 -1.22 -7.83
N ASN A 118 -21.74 -0.11 -8.07
CA ASN A 118 -21.84 0.50 -9.41
C ASN A 118 -20.55 1.24 -9.81
N LYS A 119 -19.80 1.75 -8.84
CA LYS A 119 -18.60 2.57 -9.08
C LYS A 119 -17.32 1.75 -9.12
N TRP A 120 -17.25 0.66 -8.34
CA TRP A 120 -16.04 -0.10 -8.12
C TRP A 120 -16.19 -1.53 -8.62
N ASP A 121 -15.46 -1.87 -9.68
CA ASP A 121 -15.07 -3.26 -9.92
C ASP A 121 -13.87 -3.58 -9.01
N TYR A 122 -14.14 -4.29 -7.90
CA TYR A 122 -13.11 -4.59 -6.91
C TYR A 122 -11.99 -5.49 -7.44
N GLU A 123 -12.32 -6.45 -8.30
CA GLU A 123 -11.34 -7.40 -8.83
C GLU A 123 -10.41 -6.72 -9.84
N GLN A 124 -10.95 -5.85 -10.69
CA GLN A 124 -10.15 -5.01 -11.57
C GLN A 124 -9.31 -4.01 -10.76
N PHE A 125 -9.92 -3.30 -9.80
CA PHE A 125 -9.22 -2.34 -8.94
C PHE A 125 -8.03 -2.99 -8.23
N LYS A 126 -8.19 -4.18 -7.66
CA LYS A 126 -7.14 -4.89 -6.93
C LYS A 126 -5.90 -5.14 -7.79
N LYS A 127 -6.09 -5.52 -9.06
CA LYS A 127 -4.98 -5.76 -10.00
C LYS A 127 -4.28 -4.45 -10.36
N GLU A 128 -5.04 -3.45 -10.78
CA GLU A 128 -4.51 -2.14 -11.18
C GLU A 128 -3.78 -1.45 -10.01
N ALA A 129 -4.36 -1.49 -8.81
CA ALA A 129 -3.77 -0.90 -7.63
C ALA A 129 -2.47 -1.60 -7.21
N ALA A 130 -2.36 -2.92 -7.39
CA ALA A 130 -1.13 -3.67 -7.11
C ALA A 130 -0.01 -3.29 -8.09
N ASP A 131 -0.32 -3.20 -9.39
CA ASP A 131 0.65 -2.83 -10.43
C ASP A 131 1.11 -1.37 -10.28
N GLU A 132 0.17 -0.46 -9.97
CA GLU A 132 0.47 0.94 -9.70
C GLU A 132 1.31 1.09 -8.43
N PHE A 133 0.98 0.34 -7.37
CA PHE A 133 1.77 0.29 -6.14
C PHE A 133 3.19 -0.20 -6.43
N GLN A 134 3.36 -1.29 -7.17
CA GLN A 134 4.68 -1.83 -7.50
C GLN A 134 5.52 -0.81 -8.29
N THR A 135 4.91 -0.09 -9.22
CA THR A 135 5.60 0.93 -10.03
C THR A 135 6.03 2.10 -9.16
N LYS A 136 5.12 2.63 -8.33
CA LYS A 136 5.41 3.78 -7.46
C LYS A 136 6.37 3.44 -6.32
N SER A 137 6.27 2.24 -5.74
CA SER A 137 7.16 1.79 -4.67
C SER A 137 8.59 1.62 -5.18
N LYS A 138 8.80 1.08 -6.39
CA LYS A 138 10.11 1.05 -7.06
C LYS A 138 10.65 2.46 -7.32
N GLY A 139 9.81 3.36 -7.83
CA GLY A 139 10.17 4.77 -8.03
C GLY A 139 10.64 5.44 -6.74
N LEU A 140 9.88 5.26 -5.65
CA LEU A 140 10.24 5.76 -4.32
C LEU A 140 11.56 5.15 -3.84
N ALA A 141 11.72 3.83 -3.93
CA ALA A 141 12.92 3.13 -3.49
C ALA A 141 14.21 3.66 -4.16
N ASN A 142 14.13 4.06 -5.44
CA ASN A 142 15.23 4.66 -6.17
C ASN A 142 15.48 6.11 -5.71
N ALA A 143 14.42 6.91 -5.58
CA ALA A 143 14.53 8.29 -5.10
C ALA A 143 15.11 8.36 -3.68
N VAL A 144 14.71 7.45 -2.80
CA VAL A 144 15.25 7.33 -1.43
C VAL A 144 16.75 7.01 -1.48
N GLN A 145 17.17 6.07 -2.33
CA GLN A 145 18.61 5.77 -2.46
C GLN A 145 19.41 7.00 -2.88
N GLN A 146 18.94 7.72 -3.90
CA GLN A 146 19.62 8.92 -4.39
C GLN A 146 19.69 10.03 -3.34
N LYS A 147 18.63 10.22 -2.54
CA LYS A 147 18.62 11.16 -1.42
C LYS A 147 19.61 10.75 -0.32
N LEU A 148 19.68 9.46 0.00
CA LEU A 148 20.60 8.92 1.01
C LEU A 148 22.06 8.99 0.56
N ASP A 149 22.35 8.69 -0.71
CA ASP A 149 23.71 8.76 -1.25
C ASP A 149 24.29 10.17 -1.14
N LYS A 150 23.45 11.22 -1.27
CA LYS A 150 23.85 12.62 -1.05
C LYS A 150 24.17 12.96 0.41
N CYS A 151 23.68 12.19 1.38
CA CYS A 151 23.98 12.41 2.79
C CYS A 151 25.30 11.77 3.23
N THR A 152 25.74 10.73 2.53
CA THR A 152 26.88 9.88 2.96
C THR A 152 28.10 9.96 2.05
N ASN A 153 28.00 10.68 0.94
CA ASN A 153 29.10 10.93 0.01
C ASN A 153 29.71 12.31 0.24
#